data_AF-A0AAD9US40-F1
#
_entry.id   AF-A0AAD9US40-F1
#
_cell.length_a   1.000
_cell.length_b   1.000
_cell.length_c   1.000
_cell.angle_alpha   90.00
_cell.angle_beta   90.00
_cell.angle_gamma   90.00
#
_symmetry.space_group_name_H-M   'P 1'
#
loop_
_entity.id
_entity.type
_entity.pdbx_description
1 polymer ?
#
loop_
_entity_poly.entity_id
_entity_poly.type
_entity_poly.pdbx_seq_one_letter_code
_entity_poly.pdbx_strand_id
1 'polypeptide(L)'
;MSCLAVDYHFGPTAIIGAMRDGASVNGAALRQLMFFYPKLFDVVCFSHTIDNVGNHFEFKIPDLFARYWISIFSHSYNARLVWRERTGQSIRTFSETRWWSKWEVLRQVSEYFGDVEPFLRENDEVSPANHRRLLEIFDDPRSCQDLRLELAALVDAGVHFVNATYYLEGDGPLIFTCYERLSAVTRAVAVGNYPNTTAVAREIAGGNAVLCNQLMAQAKACIQPGFQFYHQKCSVQFHGTVRAFKAARLCCPVQVQALNPTAASLEELRNFPFANDDATIANLAQDLPLYLAASDGVTVTCEDEKLTWWANHKDTLPHWFSLVKKLLLI
;
A
#
# COMPACT_ATOMS: atom_id res chain seq x y z
N MET A 1 25.39 -15.24 -22.39
CA MET A 1 24.65 -16.06 -21.40
C MET A 1 24.61 -15.28 -20.09
N SER A 2 23.53 -15.39 -19.31
CA SER A 2 23.46 -14.76 -17.98
C SER A 2 24.47 -15.42 -17.02
N CYS A 3 24.99 -14.67 -16.04
CA CYS A 3 25.78 -15.24 -14.95
C CYS A 3 25.01 -16.34 -14.19
N LEU A 4 23.69 -16.21 -14.10
CA LEU A 4 22.79 -17.24 -13.54
C LEU A 4 22.88 -18.59 -14.27
N ALA A 5 23.04 -18.58 -15.60
CA ALA A 5 23.20 -19.81 -16.38
C ALA A 5 24.63 -20.35 -16.33
N VAL A 6 25.63 -19.47 -16.31
CA VAL A 6 27.06 -19.83 -16.39
C VAL A 6 27.63 -20.24 -15.03
N ASP A 7 27.42 -19.40 -14.02
CA ASP A 7 28.05 -19.54 -12.70
C ASP A 7 27.19 -20.37 -11.74
N TYR A 8 25.86 -20.34 -11.93
CA TYR A 8 24.89 -21.02 -11.05
C TYR A 8 24.11 -22.15 -11.74
N HIS A 9 24.38 -22.40 -13.02
CA HIS A 9 23.79 -23.50 -13.80
C HIS A 9 22.25 -23.52 -13.83
N PHE A 10 21.60 -22.36 -13.71
CA PHE A 10 20.15 -22.27 -13.84
C PHE A 10 19.71 -22.39 -15.31
N GLY A 11 19.05 -23.50 -15.63
CA GLY A 11 18.45 -23.74 -16.94
C GLY A 11 17.26 -22.83 -17.25
N PRO A 12 16.79 -22.77 -18.51
CA PRO A 12 15.82 -21.78 -18.99
C PRO A 12 14.45 -21.77 -18.28
N THR A 13 14.10 -22.85 -17.58
CA THR A 13 12.84 -23.00 -16.84
C THR A 13 13.01 -22.94 -15.32
N ALA A 14 14.24 -22.76 -14.83
CA ALA A 14 14.54 -22.78 -13.40
C ALA A 14 14.08 -21.51 -12.67
N ILE A 15 13.98 -20.38 -13.38
CA ILE A 15 13.58 -19.09 -12.82
C ILE A 15 12.20 -18.71 -13.35
N ILE A 16 11.25 -18.57 -12.43
CA ILE A 16 9.83 -18.35 -12.75
C ILE A 16 9.29 -17.01 -12.20
N GLY A 17 10.00 -16.38 -11.28
CA GLY A 17 9.61 -15.13 -10.64
C GLY A 17 10.80 -14.22 -10.39
N ALA A 18 10.60 -12.92 -10.53
CA ALA A 18 11.53 -11.90 -10.08
C ALA A 18 10.74 -10.71 -9.52
N MET A 19 11.12 -10.28 -8.32
CA MET A 19 10.60 -9.08 -7.68
C MET A 19 11.64 -7.97 -7.72
N ARG A 20 11.20 -6.75 -8.03
CA ARG A 20 12.06 -5.57 -8.02
C ARG A 20 11.31 -4.32 -7.57
N ASP A 21 12.06 -3.32 -7.15
CA ASP A 21 11.51 -1.98 -6.96
C ASP A 21 11.15 -1.30 -8.30
N GLY A 22 10.72 -0.04 -8.21
CA GLY A 22 10.36 0.78 -9.36
C GLY A 22 11.56 1.37 -10.12
N ALA A 23 12.80 1.07 -9.73
CA ALA A 23 13.99 1.66 -10.35
C ALA A 23 14.15 1.19 -11.80
N SER A 24 14.45 2.13 -12.69
CA SER A 24 14.55 1.87 -14.14
C SER A 24 15.65 0.87 -14.49
N VAL A 25 16.77 0.90 -13.75
CA VAL A 25 17.91 -0.01 -13.91
C VAL A 25 17.54 -1.46 -13.60
N ASN A 26 16.74 -1.68 -12.56
CA ASN A 26 16.27 -3.01 -12.19
C ASN A 26 15.29 -3.56 -13.24
N GLY A 27 14.41 -2.70 -13.76
CA GLY A 27 13.55 -3.05 -14.89
C GLY A 27 14.33 -3.38 -16.17
N ALA A 28 15.42 -2.67 -16.45
CA ALA A 28 16.28 -2.96 -17.60
C ALA A 28 16.99 -4.32 -17.46
N ALA A 29 17.50 -4.62 -16.26
CA ALA A 29 18.12 -5.91 -15.96
C ALA A 29 17.14 -7.08 -16.12
N LEU A 30 15.92 -6.97 -15.56
CA LEU A 30 14.92 -8.03 -15.69
C LEU A 30 14.48 -8.26 -17.14
N ARG A 31 14.33 -7.21 -17.96
CA ARG A 31 14.04 -7.37 -19.39
C ARG A 31 15.11 -8.19 -20.12
N GLN A 32 16.38 -8.04 -19.76
CA GLN A 32 17.45 -8.89 -20.31
C GLN A 32 17.34 -10.33 -19.82
N LEU A 33 17.00 -10.55 -18.55
CA LEU A 33 16.83 -11.90 -18.00
C LEU A 33 15.64 -12.63 -18.61
N MET A 34 14.53 -11.94 -18.88
CA MET A 34 13.35 -12.54 -19.52
C MET A 34 13.64 -13.14 -20.90
N PHE A 35 14.69 -12.67 -21.60
CA PHE A 35 15.14 -13.29 -22.85
C PHE A 35 15.71 -14.70 -22.64
N PHE A 36 16.43 -14.92 -21.53
CA PHE A 36 17.02 -16.22 -21.19
C PHE A 36 16.06 -17.13 -20.42
N TYR A 37 15.09 -16.55 -19.71
CA TYR A 37 14.12 -17.24 -18.88
C TYR A 37 12.69 -16.86 -19.32
N PRO A 38 12.15 -17.48 -20.39
CA PRO A 38 10.87 -17.08 -20.98
C PRO A 38 9.64 -17.35 -20.08
N LYS A 39 9.83 -18.13 -19.01
CA LYS A 39 8.80 -18.41 -18.00
C LYS A 39 8.86 -17.47 -16.79
N LEU A 40 9.76 -16.48 -16.81
CA LEU A 40 9.95 -15.49 -15.76
C LEU A 40 8.78 -14.50 -15.69
N PHE A 41 8.19 -14.38 -14.50
CA PHE A 41 7.21 -13.36 -14.17
C PHE A 41 7.89 -12.16 -13.48
N ASP A 42 7.88 -10.98 -14.11
CA ASP A 42 8.41 -9.72 -13.55
C ASP A 42 7.33 -9.03 -12.69
N VAL A 43 7.62 -8.91 -11.40
CA VAL A 43 6.77 -8.23 -10.42
C VAL A 43 7.46 -6.97 -9.92
N VAL A 44 6.82 -5.83 -10.15
CA VAL A 44 7.18 -4.59 -9.47
C VAL A 44 6.58 -4.62 -8.06
N CYS A 45 7.39 -4.27 -7.08
CA CYS A 45 7.02 -4.19 -5.68
C CYS A 45 5.84 -3.23 -5.49
N PHE A 46 4.67 -3.79 -5.15
CA PHE A 46 3.46 -3.01 -4.92
C PHE A 46 3.56 -2.17 -3.66
N SER A 47 4.14 -2.69 -2.57
CA SER A 47 4.29 -1.92 -1.31
C SER A 47 5.12 -0.66 -1.53
N HIS A 48 6.24 -0.75 -2.24
CA HIS A 48 7.06 0.41 -2.61
C HIS A 48 6.34 1.37 -3.59
N THR A 49 5.58 0.83 -4.55
CA THR A 49 4.76 1.68 -5.45
C THR A 49 3.71 2.46 -4.68
N ILE A 50 3.06 1.82 -3.71
CA ILE A 50 2.02 2.41 -2.87
C ILE A 50 2.63 3.43 -1.91
N ASP A 51 3.78 3.15 -1.29
CA ASP A 51 4.50 4.12 -0.45
C ASP A 51 4.76 5.44 -1.20
N ASN A 52 5.17 5.34 -2.47
CA ASN A 52 5.44 6.51 -3.27
C ASN A 52 4.18 7.37 -3.59
N VAL A 53 2.96 6.87 -3.36
CA VAL A 53 1.73 7.66 -3.52
C VAL A 53 1.76 8.91 -2.63
N GLY A 54 2.25 8.80 -1.40
CA GLY A 54 2.32 9.92 -0.46
C GLY A 54 3.18 11.08 -0.96
N ASN A 55 4.22 10.78 -1.76
CA ASN A 55 5.10 11.79 -2.37
C ASN A 55 4.43 12.57 -3.50
N HIS A 56 3.29 12.09 -3.99
CA HIS A 56 2.48 12.76 -5.00
C HIS A 56 1.29 13.51 -4.41
N PHE A 57 1.12 13.55 -3.09
CA PHE A 57 0.21 14.52 -2.49
C PHE A 57 0.83 15.91 -2.51
N GLU A 58 0.03 16.92 -2.85
CA GLU A 58 0.45 18.31 -3.01
C GLU A 58 -0.05 19.16 -1.83
N PHE A 59 0.59 18.97 -0.68
CA PHE A 59 0.34 19.75 0.52
C PHE A 59 1.33 20.90 0.63
N LYS A 60 0.85 22.10 1.00
CA LYS A 60 1.73 23.28 1.17
C LYS A 60 2.06 23.51 2.62
N ILE A 61 1.03 23.67 3.45
CA ILE A 61 1.21 24.03 4.86
C ILE A 61 1.70 22.83 5.69
N PRO A 62 1.14 21.60 5.58
CA PRO A 62 1.68 20.42 6.25
C PRO A 62 3.13 20.11 5.90
N ASP A 63 3.56 20.37 4.66
CA ASP A 63 4.94 20.12 4.21
C ASP A 63 5.94 21.11 4.80
N LEU A 64 5.51 22.36 4.97
CA LEU A 64 6.29 23.37 5.69
C LEU A 64 6.32 23.05 7.19
N PHE A 65 5.16 22.76 7.77
CA PHE A 65 5.00 22.38 9.17
C PHE A 65 5.88 21.16 9.53
N ALA A 66 5.80 20.08 8.74
CA ALA A 66 6.54 18.84 8.96
C ALA A 66 8.04 19.10 9.09
N ARG A 67 8.61 19.94 8.21
CA ARG A 67 10.05 20.25 8.23
C ARG A 67 10.51 20.81 9.57
N TYR A 68 9.80 21.81 10.08
CA TYR A 68 10.16 22.44 11.36
C TYR A 68 9.81 21.56 12.56
N TRP A 69 8.65 20.90 12.52
CA TRP A 69 8.22 19.98 13.57
C TRP A 69 9.21 18.82 13.74
N ILE A 70 9.57 18.14 12.65
CA ILE A 70 10.57 17.07 12.67
C ILE A 70 11.91 17.60 13.19
N SER A 71 12.36 18.77 12.77
CA SER A 71 13.64 19.35 13.21
C SER A 71 13.69 19.58 14.71
N ILE A 72 12.61 20.08 15.33
CA ILE A 72 12.51 20.24 16.79
C ILE A 72 12.78 18.92 17.51
N PHE A 73 12.08 17.86 17.11
CA PHE A 73 12.17 16.57 17.80
C PHE A 73 13.39 15.75 17.42
N SER A 74 14.02 15.98 16.26
CA SER A 74 15.24 15.26 15.86
C SER A 74 16.42 15.58 16.78
N HIS A 75 16.50 16.80 17.31
CA HIS A 75 17.69 17.28 18.03
C HIS A 75 17.47 17.61 19.50
N SER A 76 16.22 17.62 19.99
CA SER A 76 15.93 17.96 21.39
C SER A 76 15.31 16.79 22.15
N TYR A 77 16.08 16.21 23.08
CA TYR A 77 15.55 15.24 24.05
C TYR A 77 14.48 15.88 24.94
N ASN A 78 14.70 17.12 25.37
CA ASN A 78 13.76 17.86 26.20
C ASN A 78 12.41 18.03 25.50
N ALA A 79 12.41 18.37 24.20
CA ALA A 79 11.18 18.47 23.42
C ALA A 79 10.35 17.17 23.46
N ARG A 80 11.03 16.03 23.27
CA ARG A 80 10.38 14.70 23.29
C ARG A 80 9.80 14.38 24.67
N LEU A 81 10.50 14.76 25.74
CA LEU A 81 10.05 14.58 27.11
C LEU A 81 8.79 15.40 27.39
N VAL A 82 8.85 16.72 27.14
CA VAL A 82 7.72 17.64 27.37
C VAL A 82 6.49 17.24 26.54
N TRP A 83 6.69 16.85 25.27
CA TRP A 83 5.59 16.36 24.43
C TRP A 83 4.93 15.11 25.03
N ARG A 84 5.73 14.18 25.54
CA ARG A 84 5.24 12.95 26.18
C ARG A 84 4.52 13.25 27.49
N GLU A 85 5.00 14.21 28.28
CA GLU A 85 4.32 14.64 29.50
C GLU A 85 2.96 15.27 29.20
N ARG A 86 2.86 16.08 28.14
CA ARG A 86 1.59 16.70 27.71
C ARG A 86 0.58 15.68 27.18
N THR A 87 1.01 14.84 26.24
CA THR A 87 0.09 14.00 25.45
C THR A 87 0.00 12.55 25.94
N GLY A 88 0.89 12.14 26.85
CA GLY A 88 1.06 10.74 27.24
C GLY A 88 1.74 9.86 26.18
N GLN A 89 2.04 10.40 24.99
CA GLN A 89 2.56 9.64 23.85
C GLN A 89 3.97 10.10 23.47
N SER A 90 4.82 9.13 23.11
CA SER A 90 6.08 9.45 22.45
C SER A 90 5.83 10.05 21.07
N ILE A 91 6.64 11.03 20.68
CA ILE A 91 6.57 11.60 19.34
C ILE A 91 6.94 10.55 18.29
N ARG A 92 6.19 10.50 17.19
CA ARG A 92 6.57 9.75 15.99
C ARG A 92 7.79 10.41 15.35
N THR A 93 8.69 9.59 14.81
CA THR A 93 9.94 10.08 14.22
C THR A 93 9.96 9.85 12.71
N PHE A 94 10.48 10.85 12.01
CA PHE A 94 10.75 10.75 10.58
C PHE A 94 12.00 9.90 10.32
N SER A 95 11.99 9.16 9.22
CA SER A 95 13.15 8.46 8.68
C SER A 95 13.07 8.50 7.16
N GLU A 96 14.20 8.77 6.52
CA GLU A 96 14.33 8.76 5.05
C GLU A 96 14.14 7.36 4.45
N THR A 97 14.38 6.31 5.23
CA THR A 97 14.29 4.92 4.77
C THR A 97 12.98 4.24 5.17
N ARG A 98 12.31 4.71 6.23
CA ARG A 98 11.08 4.09 6.73
C ARG A 98 9.87 4.64 5.98
N TRP A 99 9.20 3.76 5.25
CA TRP A 99 7.97 4.05 4.51
C TRP A 99 6.91 4.71 5.39
N TRP A 100 6.22 5.69 4.81
CA TRP A 100 5.17 6.50 5.45
C TRP A 100 5.54 7.23 6.76
N SER A 101 6.82 7.33 7.15
CA SER A 101 7.21 7.95 8.43
C SER A 101 6.79 9.41 8.56
N LYS A 102 6.80 10.19 7.46
CA LYS A 102 6.27 11.57 7.43
C LYS A 102 4.76 11.60 7.69
N TRP A 103 4.00 10.66 7.10
CA TRP A 103 2.57 10.56 7.30
C TRP A 103 2.23 10.21 8.75
N GLU A 104 2.97 9.31 9.38
CA GLU A 104 2.78 8.97 10.80
C GLU A 104 3.00 10.18 11.74
N VAL A 105 4.02 10.99 11.45
CA VAL A 105 4.28 12.24 12.17
C VAL A 105 3.10 13.19 12.02
N LEU A 106 2.67 13.44 10.79
CA LEU A 106 1.57 14.37 10.52
C LEU A 106 0.22 13.85 11.03
N ARG A 107 -0.01 12.53 11.02
CA ARG A 107 -1.17 11.92 11.64
C ARG A 107 -1.19 12.19 13.15
N GLN A 108 -0.07 12.02 13.85
CA GLN A 108 -0.01 12.33 15.29
C GLN A 108 -0.28 13.82 15.55
N VAL A 109 0.25 14.71 14.71
CA VAL A 109 -0.05 16.15 14.78
C VAL A 109 -1.55 16.40 14.61
N SER A 110 -2.21 15.71 13.67
CA SER A 110 -3.65 15.80 13.49
C SER A 110 -4.46 15.28 14.68
N GLU A 111 -4.02 14.19 15.30
CA GLU A 111 -4.69 13.57 16.46
C GLU A 111 -4.60 14.46 17.71
N TYR A 112 -3.46 15.13 17.90
CA TYR A 112 -3.19 16.01 19.04
C TYR A 112 -3.19 17.49 18.66
N PHE A 113 -3.95 17.89 17.63
CA PHE A 113 -3.87 19.24 17.06
C PHE A 113 -4.08 20.35 18.10
N GLY A 114 -4.99 20.15 19.06
CA GLY A 114 -5.25 21.09 20.15
C GLY A 114 -4.09 21.27 21.15
N ASP A 115 -3.15 20.31 21.21
CA ASP A 115 -1.97 20.37 22.07
C ASP A 115 -0.75 20.98 21.38
N VAL A 116 -0.76 21.07 20.04
CA VAL A 116 0.40 21.52 19.25
C VAL A 116 0.72 22.99 19.52
N GLU A 117 -0.26 23.88 19.44
CA GLU A 117 -0.04 25.31 19.67
C GLU A 117 0.35 25.62 21.12
N PRO A 118 -0.36 25.10 22.15
CA PRO A 118 0.09 25.23 23.54
C PRO A 118 1.50 24.70 23.78
N PHE A 119 1.84 23.52 23.22
CA PHE A 119 3.19 22.98 23.30
C PHE A 119 4.22 23.96 22.75
N LEU A 120 3.96 24.57 21.59
CA LEU A 120 4.86 25.56 21.03
C LEU A 120 4.94 26.78 21.97
N ARG A 121 3.83 27.43 22.30
CA ARG A 121 3.84 28.70 23.06
C ARG A 121 4.48 28.58 24.45
N GLU A 122 4.36 27.43 25.11
CA GLU A 122 4.89 27.21 26.46
C GLU A 122 6.36 26.77 26.50
N ASN A 123 6.97 26.46 25.35
CA ASN A 123 8.32 25.85 25.27
C ASN A 123 9.22 26.58 24.27
N ASP A 124 9.34 27.90 24.40
CA ASP A 124 10.15 28.77 23.55
C ASP A 124 11.66 28.46 23.58
N GLU A 125 12.15 27.82 24.64
CA GLU A 125 13.52 27.34 24.75
C GLU A 125 13.85 26.21 23.76
N VAL A 126 12.84 25.55 23.20
CA VAL A 126 13.00 24.40 22.29
C VAL A 126 13.15 24.88 20.84
N SER A 127 14.41 24.99 20.37
CA SER A 127 14.76 25.34 18.99
C SER A 127 14.12 26.65 18.50
N PRO A 128 14.60 27.81 18.97
CA PRO A 128 13.92 29.12 18.80
C PRO A 128 13.59 29.50 17.34
N ALA A 129 14.45 29.10 16.39
CA ALA A 129 14.26 29.42 14.97
C ALA A 129 13.12 28.61 14.34
N ASN A 130 13.06 27.30 14.60
CA ASN A 130 12.01 26.42 14.07
C ASN A 130 10.67 26.68 14.76
N HIS A 131 10.72 26.91 16.06
CA HIS A 131 9.58 27.28 16.89
C HIS A 131 8.84 28.52 16.35
N ARG A 132 9.57 29.61 16.08
CA ARG A 132 8.98 30.83 15.52
C ARG A 132 8.25 30.58 14.19
N ARG A 133 8.85 29.79 13.30
CA ARG A 133 8.24 29.45 12.00
C ARG A 133 6.97 28.63 12.13
N LEU A 134 6.87 27.79 13.15
CA LEU A 134 5.64 27.07 13.44
C LEU A 134 4.58 27.99 14.04
N LEU A 135 4.95 28.90 14.95
CA LEU A 135 4.01 29.90 15.49
C LEU A 135 3.48 30.85 14.41
N GLU A 136 4.29 31.22 13.41
CA GLU A 136 3.84 32.00 12.25
C GLU A 136 2.63 31.34 11.53
N ILE A 137 2.54 30.00 11.52
CA ILE A 137 1.39 29.27 10.94
C ILE A 137 0.15 29.39 11.83
N PHE A 138 0.31 29.37 13.16
CA PHE A 138 -0.81 29.48 14.11
C PHE A 138 -1.29 30.92 14.29
N ASP A 139 -0.38 31.90 14.20
CA ASP A 139 -0.67 33.32 14.35
C ASP A 139 -1.43 33.88 13.12
N ASP A 140 -1.31 33.25 11.95
CA ASP A 140 -2.18 33.53 10.80
C ASP A 140 -3.41 32.62 10.80
N PRO A 141 -4.63 33.15 11.04
CA PRO A 141 -5.85 32.34 11.12
C PRO A 141 -6.09 31.51 9.86
N ARG A 142 -5.69 32.01 8.69
CA ARG A 142 -5.88 31.29 7.42
C ARG A 142 -4.92 30.12 7.31
N SER A 143 -3.63 30.31 7.60
CA SER A 143 -2.64 29.23 7.60
C SER A 143 -2.97 28.15 8.63
N CYS A 144 -3.44 28.52 9.82
CA CYS A 144 -3.87 27.56 10.84
C CYS A 144 -5.06 26.71 10.37
N GLN A 145 -6.05 27.37 9.75
CA GLN A 145 -7.21 26.70 9.16
C GLN A 145 -6.81 25.75 8.02
N ASP A 146 -5.96 26.21 7.10
CA ASP A 146 -5.47 25.42 5.98
C ASP A 146 -4.63 24.22 6.47
N LEU A 147 -3.78 24.39 7.48
CA LEU A 147 -3.06 23.29 8.12
C LEU A 147 -4.01 22.22 8.64
N ARG A 148 -5.03 22.62 9.40
CA ARG A 148 -6.00 21.68 9.99
C ARG A 148 -6.79 20.92 8.93
N LEU A 149 -7.21 21.62 7.87
CA LEU A 149 -7.95 21.03 6.76
C LEU A 149 -7.08 20.05 5.95
N GLU A 150 -5.86 20.44 5.61
CA GLU A 150 -4.93 19.61 4.83
C GLU A 150 -4.44 18.39 5.63
N LEU A 151 -4.22 18.52 6.95
CA LEU A 151 -3.92 17.37 7.83
C LEU A 151 -5.05 16.35 7.83
N ALA A 152 -6.30 16.80 7.93
CA ALA A 152 -7.45 15.90 7.90
C ALA A 152 -7.56 15.14 6.56
N ALA A 153 -7.29 15.82 5.44
CA ALA A 153 -7.25 15.22 4.11
C ALA A 153 -6.12 14.18 3.98
N LEU A 154 -4.93 14.50 4.50
CA LEU A 154 -3.78 13.60 4.53
C LEU A 154 -4.07 12.32 5.32
N VAL A 155 -4.73 12.44 6.48
CA VAL A 155 -5.08 11.28 7.32
C VAL A 155 -6.13 10.41 6.63
N ASP A 156 -7.24 11.00 6.17
CA ASP A 156 -8.32 10.25 5.52
C ASP A 156 -7.84 9.54 4.24
N ALA A 157 -7.04 10.22 3.42
CA ALA A 157 -6.54 9.64 2.17
C ALA A 157 -5.43 8.61 2.42
N GLY A 158 -4.44 8.96 3.25
CA GLY A 158 -3.21 8.18 3.40
C GLY A 158 -3.41 6.85 4.13
N VAL A 159 -4.36 6.75 5.08
CA VAL A 159 -4.56 5.54 5.90
C VAL A 159 -4.75 4.27 5.07
N HIS A 160 -5.43 4.38 3.93
CA HIS A 160 -5.67 3.24 3.04
C HIS A 160 -4.37 2.75 2.38
N PHE A 161 -3.50 3.67 1.97
CA PHE A 161 -2.22 3.34 1.34
C PHE A 161 -1.21 2.84 2.36
N VAL A 162 -1.12 3.48 3.53
CA VAL A 162 -0.24 3.05 4.64
C VAL A 162 -0.54 1.61 5.05
N ASN A 163 -1.81 1.30 5.29
CA ASN A 163 -2.23 -0.05 5.67
C ASN A 163 -1.92 -1.09 4.58
N ALA A 164 -2.10 -0.71 3.30
CA ALA A 164 -1.78 -1.60 2.19
C ALA A 164 -0.27 -1.79 2.02
N THR A 165 0.54 -0.74 2.17
CA THR A 165 2.00 -0.80 2.11
C THR A 165 2.54 -1.78 3.14
N TYR A 166 2.22 -1.59 4.43
CA TYR A 166 2.76 -2.46 5.49
C TYR A 166 2.24 -3.89 5.41
N TYR A 167 1.01 -4.11 4.95
CA TYR A 167 0.53 -5.47 4.74
C TYR A 167 1.28 -6.18 3.61
N LEU A 168 1.54 -5.47 2.51
CA LEU A 168 2.22 -6.02 1.32
C LEU A 168 3.74 -6.06 1.45
N GLU A 169 4.29 -5.50 2.52
CA GLU A 169 5.71 -5.61 2.88
C GLU A 169 6.04 -6.97 3.53
N GLY A 170 5.06 -7.63 4.15
CA GLY A 170 5.28 -8.85 4.93
C GLY A 170 5.61 -10.10 4.10
N ASP A 171 6.20 -11.12 4.76
CA ASP A 171 6.70 -12.35 4.13
C ASP A 171 5.66 -13.50 4.02
N GLY A 172 4.37 -13.21 4.20
CA GLY A 172 3.31 -14.22 4.13
C GLY A 172 2.99 -14.67 2.70
N PRO A 173 2.02 -15.59 2.48
CA PRO A 173 1.58 -16.02 1.15
C PRO A 173 0.73 -14.94 0.45
N LEU A 174 1.34 -13.78 0.20
CA LEU A 174 0.72 -12.58 -0.36
C LEU A 174 0.13 -12.80 -1.75
N ILE A 175 0.56 -13.85 -2.46
CA ILE A 175 -0.02 -14.24 -3.75
C ILE A 175 -1.55 -14.41 -3.70
N PHE A 176 -2.11 -14.80 -2.54
CA PHE A 176 -3.56 -14.96 -2.36
C PHE A 176 -4.29 -13.67 -1.98
N THR A 177 -3.61 -12.67 -1.42
CA THR A 177 -4.26 -11.49 -0.82
C THR A 177 -3.84 -10.16 -1.39
N CYS A 178 -2.77 -10.12 -2.18
CA CYS A 178 -2.24 -8.89 -2.77
C CYS A 178 -3.31 -8.14 -3.56
N TYR A 179 -4.06 -8.84 -4.43
CA TYR A 179 -5.15 -8.22 -5.18
C TYR A 179 -6.25 -7.66 -4.28
N GLU A 180 -6.60 -8.33 -3.18
CA GLU A 180 -7.63 -7.82 -2.25
C GLU A 180 -7.20 -6.52 -1.59
N ARG A 181 -5.91 -6.39 -1.24
CA ARG A 181 -5.36 -5.15 -0.70
C ARG A 181 -5.38 -4.02 -1.72
N LEU A 182 -4.96 -4.29 -2.97
CA LEU A 182 -5.03 -3.33 -4.07
C LEU A 182 -6.48 -2.92 -4.39
N SER A 183 -7.40 -3.89 -4.41
CA SER A 183 -8.81 -3.65 -4.65
C SER A 183 -9.47 -2.86 -3.52
N ALA A 184 -9.09 -3.10 -2.27
CA ALA A 184 -9.56 -2.33 -1.13
C ALA A 184 -9.12 -0.85 -1.21
N VAL A 185 -7.86 -0.58 -1.57
CA VAL A 185 -7.37 0.80 -1.83
C VAL A 185 -8.16 1.46 -2.96
N THR A 186 -8.32 0.76 -4.09
CA THR A 186 -9.06 1.28 -5.24
C THR A 186 -10.50 1.63 -4.89
N ARG A 187 -11.19 0.76 -4.13
CA ARG A 187 -12.55 1.01 -3.65
C ARG A 187 -12.61 2.18 -2.68
N ALA A 188 -11.67 2.28 -1.74
CA ALA A 188 -11.64 3.39 -0.79
C ALA A 188 -11.49 4.74 -1.49
N VAL A 189 -10.58 4.83 -2.46
CA VAL A 189 -10.41 6.02 -3.31
C VAL A 189 -11.68 6.34 -4.10
N ALA A 190 -12.33 5.33 -4.69
CA ALA A 190 -13.54 5.52 -5.49
C ALA A 190 -14.75 5.97 -4.64
N VAL A 191 -14.90 5.42 -3.44
CA VAL A 191 -15.96 5.84 -2.50
C VAL A 191 -15.77 7.28 -2.08
N GLY A 192 -14.51 7.72 -1.88
CA GLY A 192 -14.19 9.12 -1.57
C GLY A 192 -14.83 9.63 -0.28
N ASN A 193 -14.91 8.76 0.74
CA ASN A 193 -15.41 9.11 2.07
C ASN A 193 -14.27 9.66 2.93
N TYR A 194 -14.35 10.96 3.27
CA TYR A 194 -13.31 11.68 4.02
C TYR A 194 -13.92 12.26 5.31
N PRO A 195 -14.11 11.44 6.36
CA PRO A 195 -14.84 11.84 7.55
C PRO A 195 -14.15 12.94 8.35
N ASN A 196 -12.83 12.88 8.54
CA ASN A 196 -12.10 13.92 9.28
C ASN A 196 -12.12 15.24 8.51
N THR A 197 -11.90 15.17 7.20
CA THR A 197 -11.92 16.33 6.30
C THR A 197 -13.29 17.00 6.31
N THR A 198 -14.35 16.19 6.26
CA THR A 198 -15.73 16.67 6.30
C THR A 198 -16.05 17.34 7.64
N ALA A 199 -15.60 16.75 8.76
CA ALA A 199 -15.81 17.34 10.09
C ALA A 199 -15.12 18.71 10.22
N VAL A 200 -13.84 18.79 9.83
CA VAL A 200 -13.05 20.02 9.87
C VAL A 200 -13.65 21.08 8.93
N ALA A 201 -14.01 20.72 7.70
CA ALA A 201 -14.63 21.65 6.75
C ALA A 201 -15.96 22.21 7.25
N ARG A 202 -16.80 21.39 7.91
CA ARG A 202 -18.08 21.84 8.48
C ARG A 202 -17.88 22.81 9.65
N GLU A 203 -16.92 22.51 10.52
CA GLU A 203 -16.60 23.36 11.66
C GLU A 203 -16.12 24.74 11.19
N ILE A 204 -15.15 24.77 10.27
CA ILE A 204 -14.63 26.00 9.66
C ILE A 204 -15.77 26.79 8.99
N ALA A 205 -16.66 26.09 8.27
CA ALA A 205 -17.72 26.74 7.52
C ALA A 205 -18.83 27.32 8.40
N GLY A 206 -18.92 26.95 9.69
CA GLY A 206 -19.92 27.49 10.62
C GLY A 206 -21.37 27.33 10.14
N GLY A 207 -21.68 26.26 9.40
CA GLY A 207 -23.00 26.02 8.80
C GLY A 207 -23.19 26.56 7.38
N ASN A 208 -22.21 27.26 6.80
CA ASN A 208 -22.25 27.68 5.40
C ASN A 208 -21.94 26.51 4.45
N ALA A 209 -22.98 25.97 3.80
CA ALA A 209 -22.84 24.83 2.89
C ALA A 209 -21.94 25.10 1.67
N VAL A 210 -21.95 26.32 1.13
CA VAL A 210 -21.12 26.68 -0.03
C VAL A 210 -19.64 26.67 0.35
N LEU A 211 -19.32 27.29 1.48
CA LEU A 211 -17.96 27.31 2.01
C LEU A 211 -17.48 25.90 2.37
N CYS A 212 -18.32 25.08 3.01
CA CYS A 212 -17.99 23.69 3.31
C CYS A 212 -17.62 22.91 2.03
N ASN A 213 -18.39 23.09 0.94
CA ASN A 213 -18.10 22.43 -0.33
C ASN A 213 -16.79 22.93 -0.97
N GLN A 214 -16.48 24.22 -0.85
CA GLN A 214 -15.22 24.80 -1.32
C GLN A 214 -14.01 24.23 -0.56
N LEU A 215 -14.09 24.15 0.77
CA LEU A 215 -13.05 23.56 1.61
C LEU A 215 -12.84 22.08 1.29
N MET A 216 -13.92 21.33 1.10
CA MET A 216 -13.83 19.93 0.65
C MET A 216 -13.16 19.80 -0.71
N ALA A 217 -13.45 20.70 -1.66
CA ALA A 217 -12.80 20.69 -2.97
C ALA A 217 -11.30 21.03 -2.88
N GLN A 218 -10.93 22.01 -2.05
CA GLN A 218 -9.54 22.37 -1.77
C GLN A 218 -8.77 21.18 -1.18
N ALA A 219 -9.30 20.56 -0.13
CA ALA A 219 -8.69 19.40 0.51
C ALA A 219 -8.50 18.22 -0.47
N LYS A 220 -9.50 17.95 -1.32
CA LYS A 220 -9.43 16.91 -2.34
C LYS A 220 -8.39 17.21 -3.42
N ALA A 221 -8.21 18.48 -3.78
CA ALA A 221 -7.22 18.87 -4.76
C ALA A 221 -5.79 18.50 -4.32
N CYS A 222 -5.49 18.58 -3.01
CA CYS A 222 -4.17 18.20 -2.47
C CYS A 222 -3.86 16.70 -2.61
N ILE A 223 -4.87 15.83 -2.51
CA ILE A 223 -4.67 14.36 -2.54
C ILE A 223 -4.84 13.75 -3.94
N GLN A 224 -5.50 14.46 -4.84
CA GLN A 224 -5.83 13.97 -6.17
C GLN A 224 -4.62 13.53 -7.02
N PRO A 225 -3.47 14.22 -7.02
CA PRO A 225 -2.33 13.79 -7.83
C PRO A 225 -1.74 12.46 -7.34
N GLY A 226 -1.79 12.17 -6.04
CA GLY A 226 -1.45 10.85 -5.50
C GLY A 226 -2.37 9.74 -6.00
N PHE A 227 -3.68 9.98 -6.06
CA PHE A 227 -4.62 9.00 -6.61
C PHE A 227 -4.43 8.78 -8.11
N GLN A 228 -4.12 9.85 -8.86
CA GLN A 228 -3.80 9.74 -10.28
C GLN A 228 -2.53 8.92 -10.50
N PHE A 229 -1.49 9.14 -9.70
CA PHE A 229 -0.27 8.33 -9.73
C PHE A 229 -0.58 6.86 -9.46
N TYR A 230 -1.33 6.56 -8.40
CA TYR A 230 -1.72 5.18 -8.07
C TYR A 230 -2.48 4.52 -9.22
N HIS A 231 -3.49 5.20 -9.77
CA HIS A 231 -4.27 4.69 -10.89
C HIS A 231 -3.40 4.44 -12.13
N GLN A 232 -2.52 5.39 -12.48
CA GLN A 232 -1.61 5.25 -13.62
C GLN A 232 -0.67 4.05 -13.44
N LYS A 233 -0.23 3.76 -12.22
CA LYS A 233 0.60 2.60 -11.93
C LYS A 233 -0.19 1.30 -12.00
N CYS A 234 -1.23 1.14 -11.19
CA CYS A 234 -1.93 -0.14 -11.03
C CYS A 234 -2.86 -0.48 -12.19
N SER A 235 -3.55 0.51 -12.78
CA SER A 235 -4.53 0.28 -13.85
C SER A 235 -3.93 0.32 -15.24
N VAL A 236 -2.77 0.95 -15.43
CA VAL A 236 -2.14 1.13 -16.75
C VAL A 236 -0.79 0.44 -16.83
N GLN A 237 0.21 0.88 -16.07
CA GLN A 237 1.58 0.36 -16.20
C GLN A 237 1.72 -1.09 -15.74
N PHE A 238 1.07 -1.46 -14.65
CA PHE A 238 1.17 -2.77 -14.02
C PHE A 238 -0.10 -3.61 -14.21
N HIS A 239 -0.94 -3.23 -15.18
CA HIS A 239 -2.23 -3.87 -15.42
C HIS A 239 -2.12 -5.40 -15.56
N GLY A 240 -1.14 -5.89 -16.33
CA GLY A 240 -0.90 -7.33 -16.50
C GLY A 240 -0.55 -8.04 -15.19
N THR A 241 0.34 -7.46 -14.38
CA THR A 241 0.74 -8.00 -13.07
C THR A 241 -0.46 -7.98 -12.10
N VAL A 242 -1.20 -6.87 -12.02
CA VAL A 242 -2.40 -6.78 -11.18
C VAL A 242 -3.46 -7.82 -11.60
N ARG A 243 -3.62 -8.06 -12.91
CA ARG A 243 -4.51 -9.10 -13.43
C ARG A 243 -4.05 -10.51 -13.07
N ALA A 244 -2.75 -10.79 -13.08
CA ALA A 244 -2.21 -12.06 -12.62
C ALA A 244 -2.51 -12.30 -11.12
N PHE A 245 -2.27 -11.31 -10.26
CA PHE A 245 -2.64 -11.41 -8.84
C PHE A 245 -4.15 -11.52 -8.62
N LYS A 246 -4.98 -10.91 -9.49
CA LYS A 246 -6.43 -11.13 -9.49
C LYS A 246 -6.79 -12.58 -9.77
N ALA A 247 -6.10 -13.21 -10.73
CA ALA A 247 -6.27 -14.61 -11.12
C ALA A 247 -5.75 -15.58 -10.06
N ALA A 248 -4.68 -15.24 -9.34
CA ALA A 248 -4.13 -16.06 -8.26
C ALA A 248 -5.15 -16.36 -7.14
N ARG A 249 -6.16 -15.50 -6.97
CA ARG A 249 -7.29 -15.74 -6.04
C ARG A 249 -8.09 -17.01 -6.35
N LEU A 250 -8.06 -17.49 -7.59
CA LEU A 250 -8.62 -18.79 -7.96
C LEU A 250 -7.96 -19.92 -7.18
N CYS A 251 -6.68 -19.77 -6.82
CA CYS A 251 -5.91 -20.73 -6.04
C CYS A 251 -6.02 -20.50 -4.52
N CYS A 252 -6.85 -19.56 -4.07
CA CYS A 252 -7.09 -19.34 -2.64
C CYS A 252 -8.29 -20.18 -2.18
N PRO A 253 -8.11 -21.16 -1.27
CA PRO A 253 -9.18 -22.08 -0.87
C PRO A 253 -10.35 -21.36 -0.16
N VAL A 254 -10.10 -20.18 0.39
CA VAL A 254 -11.13 -19.35 1.05
C VAL A 254 -11.96 -18.57 0.03
N GLN A 255 -11.35 -18.12 -1.06
CA GLN A 255 -11.99 -17.21 -2.01
C GLN A 255 -12.67 -17.94 -3.17
N VAL A 256 -12.17 -19.12 -3.53
CA VAL A 256 -12.61 -19.85 -4.73
C VAL A 256 -14.11 -20.11 -4.74
N GLN A 257 -14.72 -20.38 -3.57
CA GLN A 257 -16.16 -20.57 -3.42
C GLN A 257 -16.96 -19.33 -3.82
N ALA A 258 -16.59 -18.16 -3.27
CA ALA A 258 -17.25 -16.90 -3.60
C ALA A 258 -17.00 -16.46 -5.05
N LEU A 259 -15.87 -16.87 -5.63
CA LEU A 259 -15.55 -16.59 -7.04
C LEU A 259 -16.31 -17.49 -8.01
N ASN A 260 -16.76 -18.66 -7.57
CA ASN A 260 -17.47 -19.68 -8.36
C ASN A 260 -16.92 -19.83 -9.79
N PRO A 261 -15.62 -20.17 -9.94
CA PRO A 261 -14.98 -20.19 -11.23
C PRO A 261 -15.50 -21.29 -12.15
N THR A 262 -15.40 -21.02 -13.45
CA THR A 262 -15.65 -22.01 -14.51
C THR A 262 -14.33 -22.39 -15.15
N ALA A 263 -14.32 -23.41 -16.02
CA ALA A 263 -13.16 -23.73 -16.84
C ALA A 263 -12.64 -22.52 -17.64
N ALA A 264 -13.55 -21.68 -18.16
CA ALA A 264 -13.19 -20.45 -18.85
C ALA A 264 -12.51 -19.42 -17.93
N SER A 265 -12.87 -19.39 -16.64
CA SER A 265 -12.22 -18.51 -15.66
C SER A 265 -10.75 -18.86 -15.44
N LEU A 266 -10.36 -20.13 -15.66
CA LEU A 266 -8.99 -20.60 -15.45
C LEU A 266 -8.01 -20.07 -16.50
N GLU A 267 -8.51 -19.63 -17.67
CA GLU A 267 -7.69 -18.99 -18.71
C GLU A 267 -6.96 -17.75 -18.19
N GLU A 268 -7.50 -17.09 -17.17
CA GLU A 268 -6.85 -15.96 -16.49
C GLU A 268 -5.52 -16.34 -15.80
N LEU A 269 -5.29 -17.62 -15.48
CA LEU A 269 -4.03 -18.08 -14.91
C LEU A 269 -2.87 -17.99 -15.91
N ARG A 270 -3.16 -17.89 -17.22
CA ARG A 270 -2.13 -17.67 -18.26
C ARG A 270 -1.44 -16.31 -18.17
N ASN A 271 -1.97 -15.38 -17.37
CA ASN A 271 -1.25 -14.16 -17.03
C ASN A 271 0.07 -14.47 -16.29
N PHE A 272 0.23 -15.67 -15.73
CA PHE A 272 1.53 -16.20 -15.28
C PHE A 272 2.23 -16.94 -16.43
N PRO A 273 3.43 -16.50 -16.88
CA PRO A 273 4.14 -17.14 -17.99
C PRO A 273 4.40 -18.65 -17.78
N PHE A 274 4.69 -19.06 -16.54
CA PHE A 274 4.93 -20.45 -16.16
C PHE A 274 3.67 -21.33 -16.09
N ALA A 275 2.48 -20.75 -16.23
CA ALA A 275 1.20 -21.46 -16.32
C ALA A 275 0.54 -21.29 -17.71
N ASN A 276 1.19 -20.57 -18.64
CA ASN A 276 0.70 -20.37 -20.00
C ASN A 276 1.01 -21.59 -20.89
N ASP A 277 0.31 -22.69 -20.65
CA ASP A 277 0.27 -23.87 -21.50
C ASP A 277 -1.08 -24.61 -21.36
N ASP A 278 -1.54 -25.23 -22.45
CA ASP A 278 -2.89 -25.80 -22.53
C ASP A 278 -3.08 -27.00 -21.61
N ALA A 279 -2.04 -27.81 -21.42
CA ALA A 279 -2.08 -28.98 -20.55
C ALA A 279 -2.30 -28.56 -19.08
N THR A 280 -1.60 -27.52 -18.62
CA THR A 280 -1.80 -26.96 -17.28
C THR A 280 -3.25 -26.53 -17.08
N ILE A 281 -3.82 -25.73 -17.99
CA ILE A 281 -5.20 -25.25 -17.83
C ILE A 281 -6.22 -26.39 -17.91
N ALA A 282 -6.05 -27.34 -18.85
CA ALA A 282 -6.93 -28.49 -18.99
C ALA A 282 -6.94 -29.37 -17.73
N ASN A 283 -5.76 -29.65 -17.16
CA ASN A 283 -5.64 -30.44 -15.94
C ASN A 283 -6.30 -29.74 -14.74
N LEU A 284 -6.14 -28.42 -14.60
CA LEU A 284 -6.81 -27.65 -13.55
C LEU A 284 -8.33 -27.67 -13.72
N ALA A 285 -8.82 -27.56 -14.95
CA ALA A 285 -10.24 -27.62 -15.27
C ALA A 285 -10.85 -28.99 -14.94
N GLN A 286 -10.11 -30.07 -15.22
CA GLN A 286 -10.52 -31.43 -14.88
C GLN A 286 -10.67 -31.62 -13.36
N ASP A 287 -9.74 -31.09 -12.57
CA ASP A 287 -9.74 -31.21 -11.11
C ASP A 287 -10.63 -30.16 -10.41
N LEU A 288 -11.17 -29.19 -11.15
CA LEU A 288 -11.89 -28.04 -10.59
C LEU A 288 -13.09 -28.45 -9.72
N PRO A 289 -13.96 -29.42 -10.09
CA PRO A 289 -15.07 -29.83 -9.24
C PRO A 289 -14.62 -30.39 -7.89
N LEU A 290 -13.51 -31.14 -7.89
CA LEU A 290 -12.94 -31.70 -6.66
C LEU A 290 -12.33 -30.60 -5.79
N TYR A 291 -11.64 -29.64 -6.39
CA TYR A 291 -11.10 -28.49 -5.67
C TYR A 291 -12.19 -27.63 -5.04
N LEU A 292 -13.29 -27.37 -5.76
CA LEU A 292 -14.45 -26.67 -5.21
C LEU A 292 -15.04 -27.46 -4.04
N ALA A 293 -15.30 -28.75 -4.20
CA ALA A 293 -15.84 -29.58 -3.12
C ALA A 293 -14.94 -29.58 -1.87
N ALA A 294 -13.61 -29.67 -2.04
CA ALA A 294 -12.66 -29.63 -0.93
C ALA A 294 -12.55 -28.25 -0.25
N SER A 295 -12.84 -27.18 -1.00
CA SER A 295 -12.78 -25.79 -0.51
C SER A 295 -14.09 -25.31 0.11
N ASP A 296 -15.15 -26.12 0.08
CA ASP A 296 -16.44 -25.74 0.64
C ASP A 296 -16.35 -25.57 2.17
N GLY A 297 -16.91 -24.48 2.67
CA GLY A 297 -16.87 -24.12 4.09
C GLY A 297 -15.48 -23.83 4.68
N VAL A 298 -14.42 -23.74 3.87
CA VAL A 298 -13.07 -23.44 4.38
C VAL A 298 -13.02 -22.04 4.96
N THR A 299 -12.70 -21.97 6.26
CA THR A 299 -12.40 -20.73 6.97
C THR A 299 -10.97 -20.79 7.47
N VAL A 300 -10.24 -19.68 7.29
CA VAL A 300 -8.90 -19.51 7.88
C VAL A 300 -8.88 -18.28 8.77
N THR A 301 -8.14 -18.37 9.87
CA THR A 301 -7.92 -17.29 10.83
C THR A 301 -6.63 -16.53 10.58
N CYS A 302 -5.67 -17.14 9.87
CA CYS A 302 -4.44 -16.51 9.40
C CYS A 302 -4.03 -16.99 7.99
N GLU A 303 -3.09 -16.30 7.38
CA GLU A 303 -2.65 -16.61 6.01
C GLU A 303 -1.91 -17.96 5.91
N ASP A 304 -1.15 -18.35 6.94
CA ASP A 304 -0.36 -19.59 6.96
C ASP A 304 -1.21 -20.86 6.99
N GLU A 305 -2.45 -20.77 7.48
CA GLU A 305 -3.41 -21.88 7.42
C GLU A 305 -3.75 -22.25 5.97
N LYS A 306 -3.67 -21.31 5.01
CA LYS A 306 -3.83 -21.62 3.59
C LYS A 306 -2.69 -22.51 3.08
N LEU A 307 -1.47 -22.34 3.59
CA LEU A 307 -0.33 -23.20 3.26
C LEU A 307 -0.53 -24.61 3.80
N THR A 308 -0.99 -24.69 5.06
CA THR A 308 -1.31 -25.98 5.70
C THR A 308 -2.42 -26.70 4.95
N TRP A 309 -3.46 -25.97 4.54
CA TRP A 309 -4.54 -26.52 3.72
C TRP A 309 -4.01 -27.10 2.40
N TRP A 310 -3.18 -26.37 1.66
CA TRP A 310 -2.59 -26.86 0.41
C TRP A 310 -1.68 -28.07 0.62
N ALA A 311 -0.90 -28.08 1.70
CA ALA A 311 -0.04 -29.22 2.05
C ALA A 311 -0.85 -30.50 2.32
N ASN A 312 -2.01 -30.37 2.98
CA ASN A 312 -2.89 -31.50 3.29
C ASN A 312 -3.64 -32.04 2.05
N HIS A 313 -3.82 -31.23 1.01
CA HIS A 313 -4.56 -31.61 -0.20
C HIS A 313 -3.65 -31.90 -1.41
N LYS A 314 -2.33 -31.96 -1.23
CA LYS A 314 -1.37 -32.17 -2.32
C LYS A 314 -1.61 -33.46 -3.13
N ASP A 315 -2.05 -34.52 -2.46
CA ASP A 315 -2.23 -35.84 -3.08
C ASP A 315 -3.61 -35.95 -3.74
N THR A 316 -4.61 -35.22 -3.24
CA THR A 316 -5.97 -35.18 -3.79
C THR A 316 -6.15 -34.14 -4.89
N LEU A 317 -5.34 -33.07 -4.89
CA LEU A 317 -5.38 -31.97 -5.85
C LEU A 317 -3.99 -31.71 -6.47
N PRO A 318 -3.36 -32.70 -7.11
CA PRO A 318 -1.96 -32.63 -7.51
C PRO A 318 -1.68 -31.53 -8.54
N HIS A 319 -2.59 -31.28 -9.48
CA HIS A 319 -2.40 -30.25 -10.50
C HIS A 319 -2.50 -28.84 -9.93
N TRP A 320 -3.50 -28.60 -9.06
CA TRP A 320 -3.66 -27.34 -8.35
C TRP A 320 -2.49 -27.07 -7.41
N PHE A 321 -2.09 -28.08 -6.63
CA PHE A 321 -0.94 -27.96 -5.72
C PHE A 321 0.37 -27.66 -6.47
N SER A 322 0.59 -28.29 -7.63
CA SER A 322 1.74 -28.02 -8.50
C SER A 322 1.80 -26.56 -8.95
N LEU A 323 0.66 -25.97 -9.34
CA LEU A 323 0.58 -24.55 -9.68
C LEU A 323 0.80 -23.66 -8.44
N VAL A 324 0.14 -23.97 -7.33
CA VAL A 324 0.26 -23.20 -6.08
C VAL A 324 1.69 -23.14 -5.59
N LYS A 325 2.44 -24.24 -5.67
CA LYS A 325 3.87 -24.24 -5.33
C LYS A 325 4.68 -23.22 -6.14
N LYS A 326 4.37 -23.04 -7.43
CA LYS A 326 5.02 -22.03 -8.27
C LYS A 326 4.58 -20.62 -7.90
N LEU A 327 3.29 -20.44 -7.63
CA LEU A 327 2.71 -19.16 -7.22
C LEU A 327 3.27 -18.66 -5.88
N LEU A 328 3.53 -19.56 -4.92
CA LEU A 328 4.13 -19.22 -3.63
C LEU A 328 5.60 -18.78 -3.72
N LEU A 329 6.25 -18.94 -4.87
CA LEU A 329 7.59 -18.43 -5.14
C LEU A 329 7.59 -17.01 -5.73
N ILE A 330 6.40 -16.45 -5.98
CA ILE A 330 6.18 -15.10 -6.50
C ILE A 330 5.91 -14.15 -5.35
#